data_AF-A0AAD5IVM0-F1
#
_entry.id   AF-A0AAD5IVM0-F1
#
_cell.length_a   1.000
_cell.length_b   1.000
_cell.length_c   1.000
_cell.angle_alpha   90.00
_cell.angle_beta   90.00
_cell.angle_gamma   90.00
#
_symmetry.space_group_name_H-M   'P 1'
#
loop_
_entity.id
_entity.type
_entity.pdbx_description
1 polymer ?
#
loop_
_entity_poly.entity_id
_entity_poly.type
_entity_poly.pdbx_seq_one_letter_code
_entity_poly.pdbx_strand_id
1 'polypeptide(L)'
;MALLSSIPSYPYPATINVANFVSLKLTCTNYLLRETQVLALIESQDLLGFITGDIPHPTAEIEGTDGKVPNPALAPWKRTNRLVKAWITATISEEVLGTIVGVTTSFDVWKALTNAYSQDSQAREFELLLKLQEKKKESTSLVDYIRDFKSTFDQLNAIDKPMPDQNKVFWLLNGLGPRYESFSTAMLKPPVPSYNDLIPLLHSHELRNKSQLSEHVNPTLAFVGQRS
;
A
#
# COMPACT_ATOMS: atom_id res chain seq x y z
N MET A 1 33.58 6.69 -44.42
CA MET A 1 33.62 5.59 -43.44
C MET A 1 32.48 5.83 -42.45
N ALA A 2 31.27 5.39 -42.78
CA ALA A 2 30.13 5.50 -41.88
C ALA A 2 30.32 4.48 -40.75
N LEU A 3 30.30 4.96 -39.50
CA LEU A 3 30.37 4.11 -38.31
C LEU A 3 29.21 3.11 -38.38
N LEU A 4 29.53 1.81 -38.48
CA LEU A 4 28.61 0.75 -38.11
C LEU A 4 28.32 0.94 -36.62
N SER A 5 27.31 1.75 -36.31
CA SER A 5 26.77 1.83 -34.94
C SER A 5 26.40 0.41 -34.55
N SER A 6 27.08 -0.14 -33.55
CA SER A 6 26.79 -1.45 -32.97
C SER A 6 25.27 -1.59 -32.82
N ILE A 7 24.68 -2.58 -33.48
CA ILE A 7 23.25 -2.84 -33.37
C ILE A 7 22.95 -3.02 -31.87
N PRO A 8 22.04 -2.25 -31.27
CA PRO A 8 21.72 -2.42 -29.86
C PRO A 8 21.26 -3.86 -29.63
N SER A 9 22.00 -4.58 -28.80
CA SER A 9 21.68 -5.95 -28.42
C SER A 9 20.70 -5.89 -27.25
N TYR A 10 19.47 -6.32 -27.49
CA TYR A 10 18.47 -6.43 -26.43
C TYR A 10 18.53 -7.83 -25.81
N PRO A 11 18.60 -7.95 -24.47
CA PRO A 11 18.62 -9.25 -23.81
C PRO A 11 17.36 -10.07 -24.13
N TYR A 12 17.50 -11.39 -24.32
CA TYR A 12 16.38 -12.31 -24.48
C TYR A 12 16.59 -13.57 -23.63
N PRO A 13 16.39 -13.47 -22.31
CA PRO A 13 16.56 -14.60 -21.39
C PRO A 13 15.40 -15.60 -21.50
N ALA A 14 15.42 -16.41 -22.56
CA ALA A 14 14.36 -17.38 -22.89
C ALA A 14 14.20 -18.52 -21.87
N THR A 15 15.20 -18.73 -21.02
CA THR A 15 15.26 -19.85 -20.05
C THR A 15 14.64 -19.52 -18.70
N ILE A 16 14.26 -18.26 -18.46
CA ILE A 16 13.67 -17.81 -17.19
C ILE A 16 12.20 -18.21 -17.14
N ASN A 17 11.86 -19.03 -16.15
CA ASN A 17 10.48 -19.31 -15.80
C ASN A 17 10.02 -18.33 -14.70
N VAL A 18 9.15 -17.41 -15.07
CA VAL A 18 8.59 -16.36 -14.18
C VAL A 18 7.89 -16.96 -12.96
N ALA A 19 7.29 -18.15 -13.09
CA ALA A 19 6.63 -18.83 -11.97
C ALA A 19 7.60 -19.19 -10.83
N ASN A 20 8.90 -19.33 -11.13
CA ASN A 20 9.92 -19.58 -10.10
C ASN A 20 10.26 -18.32 -9.28
N PHE A 21 9.98 -17.13 -9.82
CA PHE A 21 10.25 -15.85 -9.18
C PHE A 21 9.00 -15.22 -8.56
N VAL A 22 7.82 -15.56 -9.11
CA VAL A 22 6.54 -14.98 -8.71
C VAL A 22 5.56 -16.11 -8.39
N SER A 23 5.54 -16.54 -7.13
CA SER A 23 4.79 -17.71 -6.64
C SER A 23 3.29 -17.51 -6.37
N LEU A 24 2.78 -16.28 -6.36
CA LEU A 24 1.35 -15.97 -6.17
C LEU A 24 0.84 -15.11 -7.32
N LYS A 25 -0.39 -15.41 -7.77
CA LYS A 25 -1.13 -14.59 -8.73
C LYS A 25 -1.55 -13.26 -8.10
N LEU A 26 -1.51 -12.18 -8.89
CA LEU A 26 -1.77 -10.83 -8.41
C LEU A 26 -3.24 -10.64 -7.99
N THR A 27 -3.49 -10.11 -6.81
CA THR A 27 -4.82 -9.71 -6.30
C THR A 27 -4.75 -8.25 -5.84
N CYS A 28 -5.89 -7.57 -5.72
CA CYS A 28 -5.94 -6.15 -5.29
C CYS A 28 -5.29 -5.88 -3.93
N THR A 29 -5.03 -6.92 -3.13
CA THR A 29 -4.43 -6.86 -1.80
C THR A 29 -2.91 -7.13 -1.77
N ASN A 30 -2.29 -7.53 -2.88
CA ASN A 30 -0.88 -7.95 -2.90
C ASN A 30 -0.03 -7.24 -3.97
N TYR A 31 -0.57 -6.21 -4.62
CA TYR A 31 0.08 -5.51 -5.74
C TYR A 31 1.46 -4.97 -5.38
N LEU A 32 1.62 -4.25 -4.27
CA LEU A 32 2.89 -3.58 -3.89
C LEU A 32 4.03 -4.57 -3.63
N LEU A 33 3.74 -5.67 -2.93
CA LEU A 33 4.71 -6.74 -2.71
C LEU A 33 5.08 -7.45 -4.02
N ARG A 34 4.15 -7.54 -4.97
CA ARG A 34 4.36 -8.20 -6.28
C ARG A 34 5.02 -7.28 -7.29
N GLU A 35 4.73 -5.99 -7.27
CA GLU A 35 5.44 -4.94 -8.01
C GLU A 35 6.92 -5.02 -7.69
N THR A 36 7.27 -5.12 -6.41
CA THR A 36 8.66 -5.33 -5.95
C THR A 36 9.29 -6.59 -6.55
N GLN A 37 8.58 -7.71 -6.62
CA GLN A 37 9.10 -8.97 -7.17
C GLN A 37 9.25 -8.94 -8.70
N VAL A 38 8.29 -8.32 -9.40
CA VAL A 38 8.34 -8.18 -10.86
C VAL A 38 9.45 -7.20 -11.25
N LEU A 39 9.60 -6.08 -10.54
CA LEU A 39 10.70 -5.14 -10.70
C LEU A 39 12.04 -5.84 -10.47
N ALA A 40 12.21 -6.55 -9.35
CA ALA A 40 13.45 -7.27 -9.06
C ALA A 40 13.84 -8.28 -10.16
N LEU A 41 12.85 -9.00 -10.72
CA LEU A 41 13.10 -9.91 -11.85
C LEU A 41 13.55 -9.13 -13.09
N ILE A 42 12.83 -8.09 -13.49
CA ILE A 42 13.12 -7.30 -14.69
C ILE A 42 14.48 -6.58 -14.56
N GLU A 43 14.78 -6.02 -13.39
CA GLU A 43 16.06 -5.38 -13.06
C GLU A 43 17.23 -6.37 -13.11
N SER A 44 17.04 -7.59 -12.59
CA SER A 44 18.09 -8.63 -12.64
C SER A 44 18.52 -9.01 -14.06
N GLN A 45 17.70 -8.67 -15.06
CA GLN A 45 17.92 -8.97 -16.48
C GLN A 45 18.27 -7.73 -17.31
N ASP A 46 18.47 -6.58 -16.67
CA ASP A 46 18.72 -5.29 -17.34
C ASP A 46 17.62 -4.89 -18.33
N LEU A 47 16.37 -5.25 -18.01
CA LEU A 47 15.20 -5.02 -18.86
C LEU A 47 14.31 -3.87 -18.36
N LEU A 48 14.73 -3.16 -17.30
CA LEU A 48 13.93 -2.11 -16.65
C LEU A 48 13.53 -1.01 -17.64
N GLY A 49 14.41 -0.67 -18.59
CA GLY A 49 14.15 0.34 -19.62
C GLY A 49 12.94 0.06 -20.52
N PHE A 50 12.49 -1.20 -20.63
CA PHE A 50 11.29 -1.59 -21.39
C PHE A 50 9.98 -1.28 -20.67
N ILE A 51 10.02 -1.02 -19.36
CA ILE A 51 8.85 -0.66 -18.55
C ILE A 51 8.88 0.79 -18.06
N THR A 52 10.04 1.42 -18.00
CA THR A 52 10.20 2.85 -17.70
C THR A 52 10.11 3.73 -18.94
N GLY A 53 10.37 3.18 -20.13
CA GLY A 53 10.40 3.90 -21.39
C GLY A 53 11.79 4.41 -21.79
N ASP A 54 12.81 4.13 -20.98
CA ASP A 54 14.21 4.50 -21.28
C ASP A 54 14.77 3.76 -22.51
N ILE A 55 14.17 2.62 -22.89
CA ILE A 55 14.45 1.90 -24.13
C ILE A 55 13.29 2.16 -25.12
N PRO A 56 13.38 3.23 -25.93
CA PRO A 56 12.27 3.62 -26.81
C PRO A 56 12.07 2.63 -27.95
N HIS A 57 10.84 2.61 -28.48
CA HIS A 57 10.49 1.82 -29.66
C HIS A 57 11.31 2.29 -30.87
N PRO A 58 12.13 1.43 -31.51
CA PRO A 58 12.94 1.82 -32.67
C PRO A 58 12.06 2.25 -33.86
N THR A 59 12.52 3.20 -34.67
CA THR A 59 11.82 3.56 -35.92
C THR A 59 11.79 2.36 -36.87
N ALA A 60 10.76 2.30 -37.73
CA ALA A 60 10.63 1.20 -38.70
C ALA A 60 11.77 1.18 -39.72
N GLU A 61 12.23 2.37 -40.11
CA GLU A 61 13.27 2.60 -41.09
C GLU A 61 14.31 3.58 -40.55
N ILE A 62 15.54 3.46 -41.05
CA ILE A 62 16.66 4.36 -40.80
C ILE A 62 17.26 4.81 -42.14
N GLU A 63 17.98 5.93 -42.15
CA GLU A 63 18.70 6.36 -43.35
C GLU A 63 19.91 5.45 -43.59
N GLY A 64 19.90 4.76 -44.72
CA GLY A 64 21.00 3.97 -45.25
C GLY A 64 21.77 4.73 -46.34
N THR A 65 22.80 4.09 -46.88
CA THR A 65 23.64 4.64 -47.95
C THR A 65 22.87 4.95 -49.23
N ASP A 66 21.78 4.23 -49.49
CA ASP A 66 21.01 4.29 -50.75
C ASP A 66 19.53 4.66 -50.54
N GLY A 67 19.20 5.27 -49.39
CA GLY A 67 17.83 5.65 -49.01
C GLY A 67 17.37 5.01 -47.70
N LYS A 68 16.06 5.02 -47.44
CA LYS A 68 15.49 4.43 -46.22
C LYS A 68 15.61 2.91 -46.25
N VAL A 69 16.21 2.34 -45.21
CA VAL A 69 16.37 0.89 -45.04
C VAL A 69 15.68 0.43 -43.75
N PRO A 70 15.17 -0.82 -43.67
CA PRO A 70 14.57 -1.35 -42.46
C PRO A 70 15.52 -1.31 -41.26
N ASN A 71 15.01 -0.88 -40.10
CA ASN A 71 15.82 -0.80 -38.89
C ASN A 71 16.13 -2.21 -38.33
N PRO A 72 17.39 -2.66 -38.28
CA PRO A 72 17.74 -3.98 -37.77
C PRO A 72 17.45 -4.15 -36.26
N ALA A 73 17.35 -3.05 -35.51
CA ALA A 73 17.04 -3.08 -34.07
C ALA A 73 15.56 -3.40 -33.77
N LEU A 74 14.66 -3.20 -34.74
CA LEU A 74 13.21 -3.30 -34.51
C LEU A 74 12.77 -4.72 -34.13
N ALA A 75 13.25 -5.74 -34.84
CA ALA A 75 12.84 -7.12 -34.59
C ALA A 75 13.37 -7.67 -33.25
N PRO A 76 14.65 -7.47 -32.88
CA PRO A 76 15.17 -7.78 -31.54
C PRO A 76 14.42 -7.04 -30.42
N TRP A 77 14.17 -5.74 -30.56
CA TRP A 77 13.41 -4.96 -29.58
C TRP A 77 12.01 -5.54 -29.37
N LYS A 78 11.29 -5.82 -30.46
CA LYS A 78 9.93 -6.40 -30.40
C LYS A 78 9.91 -7.75 -29.68
N ARG A 79 10.95 -8.57 -29.86
CA ARG A 79 11.07 -9.87 -29.22
C ARG A 79 11.23 -9.71 -27.70
N THR A 80 12.13 -8.86 -27.26
CA THR A 80 12.36 -8.59 -25.83
C THR A 80 11.17 -7.90 -25.16
N ASN A 81 10.58 -6.87 -25.80
CA ASN A 81 9.36 -6.23 -25.30
C ASN A 81 8.21 -7.25 -25.12
N ARG A 82 8.03 -8.18 -26.08
CA ARG A 82 7.02 -9.25 -25.95
C ARG A 82 7.32 -10.21 -24.81
N LEU A 83 8.59 -10.52 -24.55
CA LEU A 83 9.00 -11.35 -23.42
C LEU A 83 8.65 -10.67 -22.09
N VAL A 84 9.04 -9.40 -21.92
CA VAL A 84 8.74 -8.61 -20.71
C VAL A 84 7.22 -8.51 -20.50
N LYS A 85 6.46 -8.24 -21.57
CA LYS A 85 5.00 -8.27 -21.51
C LYS A 85 4.47 -9.63 -21.06
N ALA A 86 4.97 -10.72 -21.62
CA ALA A 86 4.55 -12.07 -21.24
C ALA A 86 4.85 -12.36 -19.77
N TRP A 87 5.99 -11.87 -19.25
CA TRP A 87 6.33 -11.99 -17.84
C TRP A 87 5.33 -11.24 -16.96
N ILE A 88 5.04 -9.98 -17.25
CA ILE A 88 4.05 -9.20 -16.50
C ILE A 88 2.66 -9.83 -16.60
N THR A 89 2.29 -10.36 -17.77
CA THR A 89 0.99 -11.01 -17.97
C THR A 89 0.87 -12.34 -17.21
N ALA A 90 1.98 -13.06 -17.03
CA ALA A 90 1.99 -14.32 -16.28
C ALA A 90 1.86 -14.13 -14.77
N THR A 91 2.12 -12.92 -14.27
CA THR A 91 2.08 -12.61 -12.83
C THR A 91 0.74 -12.06 -12.38
N ILE A 92 -0.09 -11.57 -13.30
CA ILE A 92 -1.41 -11.01 -13.00
C ILE A 92 -2.52 -12.07 -12.90
N SER A 93 -3.56 -11.82 -12.10
CA SER A 93 -4.77 -12.65 -12.08
C SER A 93 -5.76 -12.27 -13.17
N GLU A 94 -6.76 -13.12 -13.35
CA GLU A 94 -7.84 -12.95 -14.33
C GLU A 94 -8.69 -11.71 -14.09
N GLU A 95 -8.88 -11.32 -12.82
CA GLU A 95 -9.62 -10.10 -12.44
C GLU A 95 -8.98 -8.83 -13.01
N VAL A 96 -7.67 -8.86 -13.21
CA VAL A 96 -6.83 -7.71 -13.57
C VAL A 96 -6.53 -7.70 -15.06
N LEU A 97 -6.56 -8.87 -15.70
CA LEU A 97 -6.29 -9.05 -17.13
C LEU A 97 -7.15 -8.12 -18.01
N GLY A 98 -8.39 -7.83 -17.58
CA GLY A 98 -9.30 -6.90 -18.26
C GLY A 98 -8.74 -5.50 -18.46
N THR A 99 -7.89 -5.01 -17.54
CA THR A 99 -7.31 -3.66 -17.59
C THR A 99 -6.21 -3.50 -18.64
N ILE A 100 -5.61 -4.60 -19.10
CA ILE A 100 -4.49 -4.59 -20.05
C ILE A 100 -4.87 -5.15 -21.43
N VAL A 101 -6.15 -5.42 -21.68
CA VAL A 101 -6.65 -5.90 -22.98
C VAL A 101 -6.39 -4.85 -24.05
N GLY A 102 -5.83 -5.28 -25.19
CA GLY A 102 -5.53 -4.39 -26.32
C GLY A 102 -4.24 -3.58 -26.17
N VAL A 103 -3.57 -3.64 -25.02
CA VAL A 103 -2.30 -2.92 -24.79
C VAL A 103 -1.13 -3.64 -25.45
N THR A 104 -0.31 -2.91 -26.22
CA THR A 104 0.67 -3.52 -27.15
C THR A 104 2.10 -3.60 -26.62
N THR A 105 2.54 -2.65 -25.80
CA THR A 105 3.93 -2.59 -25.30
C THR A 105 4.02 -2.98 -23.82
N SER A 106 5.18 -3.46 -23.37
CA SER A 106 5.40 -3.74 -21.94
C SER A 106 5.29 -2.47 -21.09
N PHE A 107 5.75 -1.34 -21.63
CA PHE A 107 5.63 -0.01 -21.02
C PHE A 107 4.17 0.36 -20.77
N ASP A 108 3.32 0.27 -21.79
CA ASP A 108 1.91 0.63 -21.64
C ASP A 108 1.17 -0.32 -20.68
N VAL A 109 1.53 -1.61 -20.69
CA VAL A 109 0.98 -2.60 -19.74
C VAL A 109 1.37 -2.21 -18.31
N TRP A 110 2.66 -1.93 -18.08
CA TRP A 110 3.15 -1.51 -16.77
C TRP A 110 2.45 -0.25 -16.29
N LYS A 111 2.37 0.77 -17.16
CA LYS A 111 1.68 2.03 -16.86
C LYS A 111 0.19 1.85 -16.54
N ALA A 112 -0.51 1.00 -17.29
CA ALA A 112 -1.93 0.72 -17.03
C ALA A 112 -2.13 0.05 -15.67
N LEU A 113 -1.27 -0.91 -15.32
CA LEU A 113 -1.29 -1.57 -14.02
C LEU A 113 -1.00 -0.57 -12.90
N THR A 114 0.11 0.17 -12.97
CA THR A 114 0.47 1.16 -11.94
C THR A 114 -0.65 2.17 -11.72
N ASN A 115 -1.31 2.63 -12.79
CA ASN A 115 -2.44 3.55 -12.67
C ASN A 115 -3.65 2.91 -12.00
N ALA A 116 -4.07 1.72 -12.44
CA ALA A 116 -5.22 1.01 -11.86
C ALA A 116 -5.01 0.74 -10.36
N TYR A 117 -3.83 0.26 -9.98
CA TYR A 117 -3.52 -0.02 -8.58
C TYR A 117 -3.31 1.22 -7.72
N SER A 118 -2.78 2.29 -8.29
CA SER A 118 -2.71 3.56 -7.59
C SER A 118 -4.10 4.09 -7.26
N GLN A 119 -5.06 3.95 -8.20
CA GLN A 119 -6.45 4.34 -7.97
C GLN A 119 -7.14 3.46 -6.93
N ASP A 120 -6.98 2.13 -7.02
CA ASP A 120 -7.54 1.21 -6.03
C ASP A 120 -6.94 1.45 -4.63
N SER A 121 -5.63 1.66 -4.55
CA SER A 121 -4.93 1.99 -3.30
C SER A 121 -5.44 3.31 -2.71
N GLN A 122 -5.64 4.34 -3.54
CA GLN A 122 -6.18 5.63 -3.10
C GLN A 122 -7.64 5.52 -2.63
N ALA A 123 -8.49 4.81 -3.37
CA ALA A 123 -9.87 4.56 -2.96
C ALA A 123 -9.92 3.80 -1.63
N ARG A 124 -9.05 2.80 -1.46
CA ARG A 124 -8.92 2.03 -0.22
C ARG A 124 -8.39 2.89 0.93
N GLU A 125 -7.43 3.75 0.67
CA GLU A 125 -6.92 4.73 1.64
C GLU A 125 -8.07 5.62 2.16
N PHE A 126 -8.87 6.19 1.26
CA PHE A 126 -10.03 7.01 1.65
C PHE A 126 -11.08 6.22 2.44
N GLU A 127 -11.38 4.98 2.04
CA GLU A 127 -12.29 4.10 2.79
C GLU A 127 -11.79 3.87 4.23
N LEU A 128 -10.48 3.62 4.39
CA LEU A 128 -9.87 3.41 5.71
C LEU A 128 -9.84 4.70 6.55
N LEU A 129 -9.58 5.85 5.95
CA LEU A 129 -9.63 7.16 6.63
C LEU A 129 -11.06 7.50 7.09
N LEU A 130 -12.06 7.23 6.25
CA LEU A 130 -13.46 7.40 6.63
C LEU A 130 -13.83 6.48 7.80
N LYS A 131 -13.39 5.21 7.76
CA LYS A 131 -13.53 4.27 8.87
C LYS A 131 -12.89 4.77 10.16
N LEU A 132 -11.74 5.46 10.10
CA LEU A 132 -11.12 6.06 11.30
C LEU A 132 -11.97 7.21 11.86
N GLN A 133 -12.56 8.04 10.99
CA GLN A 133 -13.39 9.17 11.38
C GLN A 133 -14.72 8.74 12.03
N GLU A 134 -15.33 7.68 11.53
CA GLU A 134 -16.61 7.18 12.04
C GLU A 134 -16.46 6.39 13.35
N LYS A 135 -15.24 5.93 13.68
CA LYS A 135 -15.00 5.15 14.89
C LYS A 135 -15.13 6.01 16.15
N LYS A 136 -16.12 5.66 16.95
CA LYS A 136 -16.33 6.20 18.29
C LYS A 136 -16.35 5.08 19.32
N LYS A 137 -15.81 5.35 20.52
CA LYS A 137 -15.81 4.42 21.63
C LYS A 137 -17.21 4.18 22.22
N GLU A 138 -18.16 5.07 21.97
CA GLU A 138 -19.41 5.28 22.75
C GLU A 138 -20.15 4.01 23.23
N SER A 139 -20.10 2.89 22.49
CA SER A 139 -20.75 1.62 22.87
C SER A 139 -19.81 0.40 22.98
N THR A 140 -18.49 0.55 22.81
CA THR A 140 -17.54 -0.57 22.78
C THR A 140 -16.58 -0.56 23.98
N SER A 141 -16.03 -1.74 24.29
CA SER A 141 -14.97 -1.85 25.30
C SER A 141 -13.72 -1.11 24.83
N LEU A 142 -12.91 -0.58 25.75
CA LEU A 142 -11.66 0.09 25.39
C LEU A 142 -10.71 -0.83 24.62
N VAL A 143 -10.69 -2.12 24.98
CA VAL A 143 -9.85 -3.13 24.32
C VAL A 143 -10.27 -3.33 22.87
N ASP A 144 -11.59 -3.49 22.62
CA ASP A 144 -12.12 -3.65 21.26
C ASP A 144 -11.89 -2.40 20.43
N TYR A 145 -12.09 -1.22 21.02
CA TYR A 145 -11.80 0.05 20.39
C TYR A 145 -10.34 0.17 19.93
N ILE A 146 -9.37 -0.12 20.82
CA ILE A 146 -7.94 -0.08 20.48
C ILE A 146 -7.60 -1.11 19.38
N ARG A 147 -8.15 -2.32 19.49
CA ARG A 147 -7.96 -3.40 18.51
C ARG A 147 -8.47 -3.00 17.12
N ASP A 148 -9.63 -2.36 17.06
CA ASP A 148 -10.25 -1.91 15.82
C ASP A 148 -9.47 -0.77 15.14
N PHE A 149 -8.92 0.18 15.92
CA PHE A 149 -8.02 1.20 15.42
C PHE A 149 -6.72 0.59 14.90
N LYS A 150 -6.11 -0.30 15.70
CA LYS A 150 -4.90 -1.03 15.30
C LYS A 150 -5.10 -1.77 13.98
N SER A 151 -6.20 -2.50 13.83
CA SER A 151 -6.51 -3.22 12.58
C SER A 151 -6.60 -2.28 11.37
N THR A 152 -7.12 -1.05 11.57
CA THR A 152 -7.23 -0.07 10.49
C THR A 152 -5.87 0.53 10.13
N PHE A 153 -5.02 0.81 11.13
CA PHE A 153 -3.63 1.24 10.90
C PHE A 153 -2.78 0.16 10.22
N ASP A 154 -2.96 -1.10 10.62
CA ASP A 154 -2.28 -2.24 10.02
C ASP A 154 -2.72 -2.41 8.55
N GLN A 155 -4.01 -2.19 8.23
CA GLN A 155 -4.52 -2.17 6.85
C GLN A 155 -3.96 -1.01 6.01
N LEU A 156 -3.84 0.19 6.59
CA LEU A 156 -3.19 1.32 5.93
C LEU A 156 -1.71 1.03 5.63
N ASN A 157 -1.01 0.41 6.58
CA ASN A 157 0.37 -0.03 6.36
C ASN A 157 0.48 -1.10 5.27
N ALA A 158 -0.51 -2.00 5.16
CA ALA A 158 -0.53 -3.04 4.13
C ALA A 158 -0.70 -2.52 2.69
N ILE A 159 -1.20 -1.28 2.53
CA ILE A 159 -1.29 -0.60 1.22
C ILE A 159 -0.17 0.45 1.03
N ASP A 160 0.93 0.34 1.78
CA ASP A 160 2.06 1.27 1.81
C ASP A 160 1.66 2.73 2.10
N LYS A 161 0.63 2.90 2.94
CA LYS A 161 0.20 4.20 3.49
C LYS A 161 0.40 4.23 5.01
N PRO A 162 1.63 4.07 5.52
CA PRO A 162 1.86 4.05 6.96
C PRO A 162 1.47 5.38 7.60
N MET A 163 0.75 5.28 8.71
CA MET A 163 0.35 6.47 9.47
C MET A 163 1.42 6.84 10.51
N PRO A 164 1.84 8.12 10.61
CA PRO A 164 2.72 8.58 11.68
C PRO A 164 2.11 8.34 13.06
N ASP A 165 2.93 8.04 14.06
CA ASP A 165 2.42 7.74 15.41
C ASP A 165 1.63 8.90 16.03
N GLN A 166 2.03 10.15 15.79
CA GLN A 166 1.29 11.33 16.24
C GLN A 166 -0.14 11.35 15.68
N ASN A 167 -0.32 10.96 14.42
CA ASN A 167 -1.64 10.87 13.80
C ASN A 167 -2.43 9.70 14.38
N LYS A 168 -1.79 8.54 14.61
CA LYS A 168 -2.46 7.40 15.27
C LYS A 168 -2.98 7.79 16.65
N VAL A 169 -2.17 8.50 17.44
CA VAL A 169 -2.53 9.04 18.76
C VAL A 169 -3.70 10.01 18.64
N PHE A 170 -3.63 10.97 17.71
CA PHE A 170 -4.70 11.93 17.47
C PHE A 170 -6.03 11.25 17.13
N TRP A 171 -6.03 10.34 16.15
CA TRP A 171 -7.22 9.61 15.72
C TRP A 171 -7.82 8.77 16.86
N LEU A 172 -6.96 8.05 17.60
CA LEU A 172 -7.41 7.23 18.72
C LEU A 172 -8.05 8.09 19.83
N LEU A 173 -7.46 9.24 20.18
CA LEU A 173 -7.97 10.10 21.25
C LEU A 173 -9.26 10.83 20.86
N ASN A 174 -9.38 11.26 19.60
CA ASN A 174 -10.56 11.98 19.10
C ASN A 174 -11.85 11.14 19.23
N GLY A 175 -11.77 9.84 18.97
CA GLY A 175 -12.92 8.93 19.07
C GLY A 175 -13.25 8.44 20.49
N LEU A 176 -12.48 8.80 21.54
CA LEU A 176 -12.76 8.35 22.92
C LEU A 176 -13.99 9.01 23.55
N GLY A 177 -14.36 10.20 23.08
CA GLY A 177 -15.49 10.99 23.56
C GLY A 177 -15.24 11.75 24.87
N PRO A 178 -16.25 12.49 25.37
CA PRO A 178 -16.08 13.49 26.44
C PRO A 178 -15.55 12.95 27.77
N ARG A 179 -15.79 11.67 28.08
CA ARG A 179 -15.32 11.03 29.33
C ARG A 179 -13.79 10.95 29.44
N TYR A 180 -13.09 11.10 28.33
CA TYR A 180 -11.64 11.04 28.25
C TYR A 180 -11.03 12.39 27.85
N GLU A 181 -11.79 13.49 27.90
CA GLU A 181 -11.34 14.80 27.41
C GLU A 181 -10.11 15.32 28.16
N SER A 182 -10.07 15.18 29.49
CA SER A 182 -8.92 15.58 30.31
C SER A 182 -7.66 14.78 29.97
N PHE A 183 -7.80 13.46 29.77
CA PHE A 183 -6.73 12.58 29.33
C PHE A 183 -6.25 12.92 27.91
N SER A 184 -7.19 13.11 26.99
CA SER A 184 -6.91 13.42 25.58
C SER A 184 -6.15 14.75 25.46
N THR A 185 -6.59 15.77 26.20
CA THR A 185 -5.93 17.07 26.26
C THR A 185 -4.51 16.97 26.84
N ALA A 186 -4.30 16.12 27.84
CA ALA A 186 -2.97 15.93 28.43
C ALA A 186 -2.01 15.19 27.48
N MET A 187 -2.49 14.17 26.78
CA MET A 187 -1.67 13.33 25.88
C MET A 187 -1.37 14.01 24.53
N LEU A 188 -2.18 14.99 24.11
CA LEU A 188 -1.93 15.77 22.90
C LEU A 188 -0.95 16.94 23.12
N LYS A 189 -0.56 17.23 24.36
CA LYS A 189 0.47 18.24 24.65
C LYS A 189 1.86 17.69 24.30
N PRO A 190 2.73 18.48 23.65
CA PRO A 190 4.09 18.06 23.39
C PRO A 190 4.89 17.79 24.70
N PRO A 191 5.74 16.75 24.73
CA PRO A 191 5.94 15.75 23.68
C PRO A 191 4.79 14.73 23.62
N VAL A 192 4.22 14.53 22.43
CA VAL A 192 3.16 13.54 22.21
C VAL A 192 3.78 12.14 22.28
N PRO A 193 3.24 11.21 23.09
CA PRO A 193 3.78 9.85 23.20
C PRO A 193 3.64 9.08 21.88
N SER A 194 4.40 7.99 21.72
CA SER A 194 4.16 7.08 20.61
C SER A 194 2.81 6.36 20.78
N TYR A 195 2.27 5.78 19.71
CA TYR A 195 1.05 4.99 19.80
C TYR A 195 1.19 3.85 20.81
N ASN A 196 2.35 3.18 20.82
CA ASN A 196 2.63 2.05 21.72
C ASN A 196 2.73 2.49 23.18
N ASP A 197 3.28 3.68 23.45
CA ASP A 197 3.38 4.23 24.81
C ASP A 197 2.03 4.77 25.31
N LEU A 198 1.15 5.23 24.41
CA LEU A 198 -0.18 5.72 24.76
C LEU A 198 -1.10 4.61 25.29
N ILE A 199 -1.05 3.41 24.69
CA ILE A 199 -1.94 2.29 25.06
C ILE A 199 -1.90 1.96 26.57
N PRO A 200 -0.75 1.73 27.22
CA PRO A 200 -0.71 1.45 28.66
C PRO A 200 -1.19 2.63 29.51
N LEU A 201 -0.93 3.88 29.09
CA LEU A 201 -1.42 5.07 29.77
C LEU A 201 -2.95 5.16 29.72
N LEU A 202 -3.54 4.85 28.57
CA LEU A 202 -4.98 4.84 28.36
C LEU A 202 -5.67 3.74 29.18
N HIS A 203 -5.08 2.54 29.27
CA HIS A 203 -5.57 1.48 30.15
C HIS A 203 -5.50 1.87 31.63
N SER A 204 -4.39 2.46 32.08
CA SER A 204 -4.24 2.93 33.45
C SER A 204 -5.28 4.00 33.81
N HIS A 205 -5.56 4.90 32.87
CA HIS A 205 -6.61 5.91 33.03
C HIS A 205 -8.02 5.28 33.13
N GLU A 206 -8.32 4.29 32.31
CA GLU A 206 -9.61 3.57 32.38
C GLU A 206 -9.80 2.86 33.73
N LEU A 207 -8.75 2.22 34.25
CA LEU A 207 -8.80 1.55 35.54
C LEU A 207 -9.11 2.53 36.68
N ARG A 208 -8.44 3.68 36.69
CA ARG A 208 -8.67 4.74 37.69
C ARG A 208 -10.07 5.36 37.58
N ASN A 209 -10.59 5.54 36.35
CA ASN A 209 -11.96 6.03 36.16
C ASN A 209 -12.99 5.01 36.67
N LYS A 210 -12.77 3.71 36.45
CA LYS A 210 -13.65 2.64 36.97
C LYS A 210 -13.67 2.59 38.50
N SER A 211 -12.53 2.76 39.17
CA SER A 211 -12.46 2.77 40.64
C SER A 211 -13.18 3.99 41.25
N GLN A 212 -13.05 5.18 40.64
CA GLN A 212 -13.75 6.38 41.09
C GLN A 212 -15.28 6.29 40.93
N LEU A 213 -15.75 5.61 39.88
CA LEU A 213 -17.18 5.35 39.69
C LEU A 213 -17.74 4.36 40.73
N SER A 214 -16.96 3.37 41.18
CA SER A 214 -17.41 2.43 42.22
C SER A 214 -17.51 3.06 43.62
N GLU A 215 -16.70 4.08 43.93
CA GLU A 215 -16.75 4.77 45.22
C GLU A 215 -17.97 5.69 45.36
N HIS A 216 -18.46 6.27 44.24
CA HIS A 216 -19.60 7.18 44.26
C HIS A 216 -20.99 6.51 44.26
N VAL A 217 -21.08 5.18 44.14
CA VAL A 217 -22.37 4.45 44.19
C VAL A 217 -22.82 4.12 45.64
N ASN A 218 -22.02 4.41 46.66
CA ASN A 218 -22.40 4.17 48.07
C ASN A 218 -22.41 5.41 49.00
N PRO A 219 -23.34 6.38 48.83
CA PRO A 219 -23.64 7.33 49.91
C PRO A 219 -24.90 7.00 50.74
N THR A 220 -25.77 6.07 50.31
CA THR A 220 -27.16 6.05 50.81
C THR A 220 -27.52 4.95 51.82
N LEU A 221 -26.60 4.05 52.20
CA LEU A 221 -26.90 2.95 53.14
C LEU A 221 -26.38 3.16 54.58
N ALA A 222 -25.71 4.27 54.88
CA ALA A 222 -25.09 4.48 56.20
C ALA A 222 -25.96 5.23 57.23
N PHE A 223 -27.23 5.58 56.94
CA PHE A 223 -28.05 6.39 57.86
C PHE A 223 -29.47 5.87 58.10
N VAL A 224 -29.67 4.55 58.19
CA VAL A 224 -30.91 3.97 58.73
C VAL A 224 -30.56 2.89 59.73
N GLY A 225 -30.12 3.30 60.92
CA GLY A 225 -29.76 2.39 62.00
C GLY A 225 -29.60 3.07 63.35
N GLN A 226 -30.33 4.16 63.59
CA GLN A 226 -30.34 4.81 64.91
C GLN A 226 -31.63 5.62 65.13
N ARG A 227 -32.75 4.90 65.25
CA ARG A 227 -33.95 5.26 66.02
C ARG A 227 -35.05 4.25 65.72
N SER A 228 -35.30 3.38 66.69
CA SER A 228 -36.61 3.01 67.24
C SER A 228 -36.49 1.74 68.06
#